data_AF-A0A971YW12-F1
#
_entry.id   AF-A0A971YW12-F1
#
_cell.length_a   1.000
_cell.length_b   1.000
_cell.length_c   1.000
_cell.angle_alpha   90.00
_cell.angle_beta   90.00
_cell.angle_gamma   90.00
#
_symmetry.space_group_name_H-M   'P 1'
#
loop_
_entity.id
_entity.type
_entity.pdbx_description
1 polymer ?
#
loop_
_entity_poly.entity_id
_entity_poly.type
_entity_poly.pdbx_seq_one_letter_code
_entity_poly.pdbx_strand_id
1 'polypeptide(L)'
;MPKDRLKLVRAHAPPLLLLLVLGLGLLGGGLYGWKLRHEAAIDKASPAAPLPPAAAEPAAEGTASELVAEEGPAPATDAQPVPPGEQTQKQNQAPPAQSEPKPATAPQTDPSAQRGATAGRGESENTAAQASARQQDLNTYVLDVIKTYGGGHYPYLLDTNYASYNGVTTNLYYQGQLLAKAHPSGNRASHCVGITFEVFLRAIQARNRAAGLADSSFNGMSYDDMYDFLLTWYVAKGPKQQCNLAVAIEKYGLGHRLHDWKAAKAGDFIDFSRTNGTGHAAIFINWIRRDGEIIGLRYWSSQESTGGIAYQEEYFNLPSPSGRPYGSIRQDKVYLARVGPIDKYR
;
A
#
# COMPACT_ATOMS: atom_id res chain seq x y z
N MET A 1 -56.99 74.27 -7.43
CA MET A 1 -58.00 73.17 -7.45
C MET A 1 -57.48 72.06 -8.35
N PRO A 2 -57.79 70.76 -8.16
CA PRO A 2 -58.13 69.95 -6.97
C PRO A 2 -56.95 68.99 -6.59
N LYS A 3 -56.75 68.63 -5.32
CA LYS A 3 -57.09 67.33 -4.66
C LYS A 3 -56.87 66.10 -5.55
N ASP A 4 -55.91 65.24 -5.17
CA ASP A 4 -56.16 63.80 -5.06
C ASP A 4 -55.17 63.04 -4.15
N ARG A 5 -55.73 62.06 -3.44
CA ARG A 5 -55.16 61.22 -2.38
C ARG A 5 -54.55 59.94 -2.95
N LEU A 6 -53.44 59.45 -2.41
CA LEU A 6 -53.12 58.01 -2.34
C LEU A 6 -52.04 57.79 -1.27
N LYS A 7 -52.42 57.38 -0.06
CA LYS A 7 -52.51 55.98 0.46
C LYS A 7 -51.15 55.34 0.77
N LEU A 8 -50.85 55.36 2.06
CA LEU A 8 -49.88 54.58 2.82
C LEU A 8 -50.16 53.07 2.66
N VAL A 9 -49.16 52.29 2.24
CA VAL A 9 -49.17 50.83 2.32
C VAL A 9 -48.00 50.40 3.20
N ARG A 10 -48.32 49.95 4.41
CA ARG A 10 -47.46 49.10 5.24
C ARG A 10 -47.55 47.67 4.67
N ALA A 11 -46.42 47.04 4.39
CA ALA A 11 -46.35 45.61 4.16
C ALA A 11 -45.61 44.94 5.32
N HIS A 12 -46.26 43.90 5.83
CA HIS A 12 -45.92 43.10 7.00
C HIS A 12 -44.70 42.19 6.78
N ALA A 13 -43.89 42.03 7.82
CA ALA A 13 -42.92 40.94 7.95
C ALA A 13 -43.63 39.60 8.26
N PRO A 14 -43.17 38.46 7.74
CA PRO A 14 -43.70 37.15 8.10
C PRO A 14 -43.09 36.63 9.43
N PRO A 15 -43.78 35.70 10.12
CA PRO A 15 -43.40 35.27 11.47
C PRO A 15 -42.28 34.20 11.47
N LEU A 16 -41.43 34.28 12.49
CA LEU A 16 -40.52 33.21 12.93
C LEU A 16 -41.35 32.00 13.38
N LEU A 17 -41.09 30.83 12.78
CA LEU A 17 -41.54 29.56 13.31
C LEU A 17 -40.44 28.98 14.21
N LEU A 18 -40.70 29.02 15.51
CA LEU A 18 -39.91 28.38 16.56
C LEU A 18 -40.34 26.92 16.64
N LEU A 19 -39.48 25.97 16.24
CA LEU A 19 -39.72 24.54 16.42
C LEU A 19 -38.86 24.03 17.58
N LEU A 20 -39.56 23.74 18.67
CA LEU A 20 -39.07 23.24 19.93
C LEU A 20 -39.21 21.71 19.87
N VAL A 21 -38.10 20.98 19.86
CA VAL A 21 -38.09 19.52 20.09
C VAL A 21 -37.05 19.24 21.17
N LEU A 22 -37.55 18.87 22.35
CA LEU A 22 -36.81 18.40 23.52
C LEU A 22 -37.30 17.00 23.87
N GLY A 23 -36.36 16.13 24.26
CA GLY A 23 -36.59 14.86 24.96
C GLY A 23 -36.04 13.66 24.20
N LEU A 24 -34.76 13.28 24.40
CA LEU A 24 -34.29 12.25 25.35
C LEU A 24 -35.01 10.90 25.16
N GLY A 25 -34.36 9.75 24.94
CA GLY A 25 -32.96 9.37 24.94
C GLY A 25 -32.90 7.82 24.92
N LEU A 26 -31.74 7.23 24.65
CA LEU A 26 -31.21 6.00 25.26
C LEU A 26 -30.01 5.47 24.47
N LEU A 27 -28.85 5.60 25.11
CA LEU A 27 -27.79 4.60 25.29
C LEU A 27 -27.75 3.41 24.32
N GLY A 28 -26.67 3.34 23.54
CA GLY A 28 -26.28 2.17 22.76
C GLY A 28 -24.97 2.38 22.02
N GLY A 29 -23.88 2.64 22.77
CA GLY A 29 -22.53 2.72 22.21
C GLY A 29 -22.12 1.38 21.62
N GLY A 30 -22.13 1.29 20.30
CA GLY A 30 -21.70 0.12 19.54
C GLY A 30 -20.18 -0.05 19.62
N LEU A 31 -19.73 -0.99 20.43
CA LEU A 31 -18.43 -1.64 20.26
C LEU A 31 -18.54 -2.62 19.08
N TYR A 32 -18.35 -2.11 17.86
CA TYR A 32 -18.03 -2.98 16.73
C TYR A 32 -16.57 -3.44 16.85
N GLY A 33 -16.37 -4.51 17.61
CA GLY A 33 -15.13 -5.29 17.57
C GLY A 33 -14.96 -5.89 16.17
N TRP A 34 -14.06 -5.31 15.38
CA TRP A 34 -13.70 -5.84 14.07
C TRP A 34 -12.82 -7.08 14.24
N LYS A 35 -13.42 -8.26 14.08
CA LYS A 35 -12.69 -9.51 13.90
C LYS A 35 -12.54 -9.75 12.41
N LEU A 36 -11.44 -9.24 11.83
CA LEU A 36 -11.03 -9.59 10.47
C LEU A 36 -10.72 -11.09 10.45
N ARG A 37 -11.66 -11.89 9.94
CA ARG A 37 -11.37 -13.26 9.53
C ARG A 37 -10.47 -13.19 8.30
N HIS A 38 -9.18 -13.39 8.48
CA HIS A 38 -8.36 -14.00 7.43
C HIS A 38 -8.68 -15.50 7.45
N GLU A 39 -9.85 -15.86 6.92
CA GLU A 39 -9.97 -17.18 6.31
C GLU A 39 -9.23 -17.08 4.98
N ALA A 40 -8.14 -17.85 4.87
CA ALA A 40 -7.66 -18.27 3.58
C ALA A 40 -8.88 -18.67 2.75
N ALA A 41 -9.11 -18.00 1.63
CA ALA A 41 -10.13 -18.40 0.68
C ALA A 41 -9.70 -19.75 0.10
N ILE A 42 -10.09 -20.83 0.78
CA ILE A 42 -10.06 -22.19 0.27
C ILE A 42 -11.16 -22.23 -0.79
N ASP A 43 -10.72 -22.27 -2.04
CA ASP A 43 -11.57 -22.62 -3.18
C ASP A 43 -11.93 -24.11 -3.03
N LYS A 44 -12.97 -24.42 -2.25
CA LYS A 44 -13.59 -25.75 -2.26
C LYS A 44 -14.43 -25.84 -3.53
N ALA A 45 -13.77 -26.23 -4.62
CA ALA A 45 -14.47 -26.77 -5.77
C ALA A 45 -15.26 -28.02 -5.35
N SER A 46 -16.55 -28.01 -5.67
CA SER A 46 -17.46 -29.15 -5.52
C SER A 46 -16.91 -30.38 -6.29
N PRO A 47 -17.08 -31.61 -5.78
CA PRO A 47 -16.50 -32.79 -6.41
C PRO A 47 -17.20 -33.10 -7.74
N ALA A 48 -16.43 -33.12 -8.82
CA ALA A 48 -16.84 -33.74 -10.06
C ALA A 48 -17.04 -35.24 -9.84
N ALA A 49 -18.11 -35.77 -10.42
CA ALA A 49 -18.50 -37.18 -10.37
C ALA A 49 -17.38 -38.12 -10.86
N PRO A 50 -17.30 -39.35 -10.32
CA PRO A 50 -16.28 -40.32 -10.72
C PRO A 50 -16.53 -40.81 -12.16
N LEU A 51 -15.51 -40.69 -13.00
CA LEU A 51 -15.44 -41.39 -14.28
C LEU A 51 -15.10 -42.87 -14.05
N PRO A 52 -15.65 -43.80 -14.87
CA PRO A 52 -15.52 -45.24 -14.68
C PRO A 52 -14.10 -45.76 -14.97
N PRO A 53 -13.72 -46.92 -14.40
CA PRO A 53 -12.38 -47.48 -14.53
C PRO A 53 -12.12 -47.98 -15.96
N ALA A 54 -11.01 -47.52 -16.54
CA ALA A 54 -10.45 -48.11 -17.75
C ALA A 54 -9.58 -49.32 -17.38
N ALA A 55 -9.70 -50.36 -18.22
CA ALA A 55 -9.22 -51.72 -18.03
C ALA A 55 -7.68 -51.87 -17.93
N ALA A 56 -7.27 -52.89 -17.16
CA ALA A 56 -5.97 -53.56 -17.21
C ALA A 56 -5.81 -54.27 -18.58
N GLU A 57 -4.63 -54.32 -19.21
CA GLU A 57 -3.48 -55.25 -19.01
C GLU A 57 -2.51 -55.08 -20.22
N PRO A 58 -1.34 -55.75 -20.33
CA PRO A 58 -0.48 -56.38 -19.31
C PRO A 58 1.01 -55.97 -19.41
N ALA A 59 1.77 -56.59 -18.50
CA ALA A 59 3.19 -56.56 -18.21
C ALA A 59 4.18 -56.61 -19.39
N ALA A 60 5.34 -56.00 -19.17
CA ALA A 60 6.63 -56.42 -19.72
C ALA A 60 7.69 -56.43 -18.62
N GLU A 61 8.35 -57.57 -18.50
CA GLU A 61 9.41 -57.92 -17.56
C GLU A 61 10.70 -57.14 -17.82
N GLY A 62 11.46 -56.87 -16.76
CA GLY A 62 12.78 -56.25 -16.84
C GLY A 62 13.53 -56.37 -15.52
N THR A 63 14.25 -57.48 -15.36
CA THR A 63 15.20 -57.83 -14.30
C THR A 63 16.31 -56.78 -14.11
N ALA A 64 16.69 -56.47 -12.86
CA ALA A 64 18.04 -56.73 -12.31
C ALA A 64 18.36 -55.93 -11.02
N SER A 65 19.09 -56.62 -10.14
CA SER A 65 20.09 -56.12 -9.18
C SER A 65 19.64 -55.44 -7.88
N GLU A 66 19.35 -56.30 -6.91
CA GLU A 66 20.00 -56.40 -5.60
C GLU A 66 21.25 -55.51 -5.40
N LEU A 67 21.16 -54.52 -4.51
CA LEU A 67 22.31 -53.93 -3.83
C LEU A 67 21.96 -53.63 -2.37
N VAL A 68 22.85 -54.16 -1.54
CA VAL A 68 22.95 -54.22 -0.08
C VAL A 68 22.83 -52.84 0.58
N ALA A 69 22.02 -52.75 1.64
CA ALA A 69 21.95 -51.62 2.55
C ALA A 69 22.96 -51.81 3.70
N GLU A 70 23.86 -50.84 3.89
CA GLU A 70 24.62 -50.67 5.13
C GLU A 70 23.82 -49.78 6.10
N GLU A 71 23.55 -50.31 7.30
CA GLU A 71 23.07 -49.56 8.45
C GLU A 71 24.24 -48.89 9.18
N GLY A 72 24.21 -47.56 9.28
CA GLY A 72 25.07 -46.77 10.14
C GLY A 72 24.24 -46.09 11.24
N PRO A 73 24.71 -46.03 12.50
CA PRO A 73 23.86 -45.76 13.66
C PRO A 73 23.65 -44.27 13.95
N ALA A 74 22.50 -43.99 14.57
CA ALA A 74 22.12 -42.72 15.18
C ALA A 74 23.12 -42.23 16.24
N PRO A 75 23.16 -40.92 16.51
CA PRO A 75 22.66 -40.50 17.83
C PRO A 75 22.02 -39.11 17.85
N ALA A 76 21.02 -38.91 18.71
CA ALA A 76 20.89 -37.73 19.57
C ALA A 76 19.65 -37.87 20.47
N THR A 77 19.91 -37.97 21.77
CA THR A 77 18.95 -37.96 22.86
C THR A 77 18.38 -36.57 23.10
N ASP A 78 17.08 -36.54 23.38
CA ASP A 78 16.27 -35.42 23.84
C ASP A 78 16.85 -34.72 25.07
N ALA A 79 16.92 -33.38 25.02
CA ALA A 79 17.00 -32.52 26.18
C ALA A 79 15.73 -31.66 26.25
N GLN A 80 14.98 -31.83 27.34
CA GLN A 80 13.78 -31.05 27.67
C GLN A 80 14.11 -29.57 27.93
N PRO A 81 13.19 -28.63 27.61
CA PRO A 81 13.36 -27.22 27.96
C PRO A 81 12.85 -26.91 29.38
N VAL A 82 13.68 -26.19 30.13
CA VAL A 82 13.38 -25.53 31.41
C VAL A 82 12.60 -24.23 31.15
N PRO A 83 11.56 -23.88 31.94
CA PRO A 83 10.81 -22.64 31.76
C PRO A 83 11.59 -21.41 32.30
N PRO A 84 11.50 -20.23 31.66
CA PRO A 84 12.10 -19.02 32.20
C PRO A 84 11.18 -18.35 33.21
N GLY A 85 11.75 -18.08 34.40
CA GLY A 85 11.15 -17.28 35.45
C GLY A 85 11.17 -15.79 35.15
N GLU A 86 10.19 -15.11 35.75
CA GLU A 86 10.08 -13.66 35.90
C GLU A 86 11.35 -13.04 36.47
N GLN A 87 11.73 -11.85 35.99
CA GLN A 87 12.25 -10.77 36.83
C GLN A 87 12.23 -9.40 36.12
N THR A 88 11.31 -8.57 36.62
CA THR A 88 11.53 -7.20 37.11
C THR A 88 11.78 -6.03 36.14
N GLN A 89 10.80 -5.13 36.20
CA GLN A 89 10.83 -3.71 35.85
C GLN A 89 12.05 -2.96 36.38
N LYS A 90 12.67 -2.13 35.52
CA LYS A 90 13.33 -0.90 35.95
C LYS A 90 12.95 0.26 35.04
N GLN A 91 12.18 1.17 35.61
CA GLN A 91 12.05 2.57 35.20
C GLN A 91 13.43 3.24 35.20
N ASN A 92 13.68 4.13 34.24
CA ASN A 92 14.58 5.29 34.33
C ASN A 92 14.25 6.17 33.11
N GLN A 93 13.41 7.19 33.28
CA GLN A 93 13.79 8.59 33.58
C GLN A 93 14.61 9.25 32.45
N ALA A 94 13.95 10.22 31.81
CA ALA A 94 14.47 11.08 30.75
C ALA A 94 15.46 12.12 31.30
N PRO A 95 16.54 12.44 30.56
CA PRO A 95 17.35 13.63 30.82
C PRO A 95 16.73 14.91 30.24
N PRO A 96 16.99 16.08 30.86
CA PRO A 96 16.29 17.33 30.58
C PRO A 96 16.79 18.10 29.36
N ALA A 97 15.91 18.96 28.86
CA ALA A 97 16.12 19.93 27.79
C ALA A 97 17.32 20.85 28.04
N GLN A 98 18.16 21.00 27.02
CA GLN A 98 19.19 22.03 26.98
C GLN A 98 18.74 23.21 26.11
N SER A 99 18.94 24.39 26.69
CA SER A 99 18.58 25.73 26.28
C SER A 99 19.29 26.23 25.01
N GLU A 100 18.53 26.91 24.16
CA GLU A 100 18.99 27.68 23.00
C GLU A 100 19.88 28.88 23.39
N PRO A 101 20.95 29.17 22.62
CA PRO A 101 21.61 30.47 22.67
C PRO A 101 20.97 31.48 21.70
N LYS A 102 20.71 32.66 22.25
CA LYS A 102 20.22 33.90 21.62
C LYS A 102 21.17 34.42 20.50
N PRO A 103 20.66 35.17 19.49
CA PRO A 103 21.40 35.49 18.27
C PRO A 103 22.39 36.66 18.45
N ALA A 104 23.52 36.58 17.75
CA ALA A 104 24.47 37.67 17.56
C ALA A 104 24.07 38.55 16.36
N THR A 105 24.25 39.86 16.54
CA THR A 105 23.84 40.93 15.63
C THR A 105 24.99 41.39 14.71
N ALA A 106 24.62 41.81 13.48
CA ALA A 106 25.31 42.69 12.51
C ALA A 106 26.41 42.08 11.61
N PRO A 107 26.62 42.56 10.35
CA PRO A 107 26.28 43.91 9.85
C PRO A 107 25.46 43.99 8.54
N GLN A 108 24.80 45.14 8.39
CA GLN A 108 24.12 45.60 7.18
C GLN A 108 25.14 45.85 6.06
N THR A 109 24.87 45.29 4.88
CA THR A 109 25.50 45.72 3.61
C THR A 109 24.41 46.29 2.70
N ASP A 110 24.63 47.52 2.27
CA ASP A 110 23.76 48.29 1.38
C ASP A 110 23.61 47.63 -0.01
N PRO A 111 22.44 47.69 -0.67
CA PRO A 111 22.16 47.02 -1.92
C PRO A 111 22.27 48.00 -3.10
N SER A 112 23.26 47.85 -3.95
CA SER A 112 23.20 48.42 -5.31
C SER A 112 24.16 47.74 -6.26
N ALA A 113 23.68 47.59 -7.50
CA ALA A 113 24.36 47.05 -8.67
C ALA A 113 24.44 45.52 -8.80
N GLN A 114 23.31 44.91 -9.18
CA GLN A 114 23.22 43.97 -10.32
C GLN A 114 21.75 43.55 -10.52
N ARG A 115 20.94 44.46 -11.07
CA ARG A 115 19.66 44.12 -11.72
C ARG A 115 19.87 44.18 -13.22
N GLY A 116 19.97 43.01 -13.82
CA GLY A 116 19.98 42.85 -15.27
C GLY A 116 20.23 41.40 -15.64
N ALA A 117 19.17 40.70 -16.07
CA ALA A 117 19.19 39.43 -16.81
C ALA A 117 19.12 38.07 -16.08
N THR A 118 18.42 37.93 -14.95
CA THR A 118 18.07 36.59 -14.40
C THR A 118 16.58 36.34 -14.10
N ALA A 119 15.72 37.37 -14.19
CA ALA A 119 14.32 37.26 -13.77
C ALA A 119 13.40 36.44 -14.72
N GLY A 120 13.78 36.22 -15.98
CA GLY A 120 12.92 35.51 -16.95
C GLY A 120 13.13 33.99 -17.01
N ARG A 121 14.26 33.47 -16.50
CA ARG A 121 14.62 32.05 -16.63
C ARG A 121 13.97 31.18 -15.56
N GLY A 122 13.94 31.66 -14.31
CA GLY A 122 13.40 30.90 -13.17
C GLY A 122 11.88 30.67 -13.24
N GLU A 123 11.11 31.61 -13.78
CA GLU A 123 9.64 31.50 -13.86
C GLU A 123 9.21 30.55 -14.99
N SER A 124 9.92 30.59 -16.13
CA SER A 124 9.71 29.67 -17.25
C SER A 124 10.14 28.22 -16.92
N GLU A 125 11.29 28.04 -16.24
CA GLU A 125 11.76 26.72 -15.80
C GLU A 125 10.84 26.10 -14.74
N ASN A 126 10.34 26.90 -13.78
CA ASN A 126 9.39 26.41 -12.76
C ASN A 126 8.05 25.97 -13.40
N THR A 127 7.57 26.69 -14.42
CA THR A 127 6.34 26.32 -15.14
C THR A 127 6.52 25.03 -15.95
N ALA A 128 7.67 24.87 -16.63
CA ALA A 128 7.95 23.65 -17.40
C ALA A 128 8.10 22.41 -16.51
N ALA A 129 8.78 22.53 -15.37
CA ALA A 129 8.90 21.45 -14.39
C ALA A 129 7.55 21.04 -13.80
N GLN A 130 6.69 22.01 -13.45
CA GLN A 130 5.34 21.75 -12.98
C GLN A 130 4.47 21.06 -14.04
N ALA A 131 4.54 21.52 -15.28
CA ALA A 131 3.83 20.87 -16.40
C ALA A 131 4.30 19.42 -16.59
N SER A 132 5.62 19.18 -16.55
CA SER A 132 6.17 17.83 -16.64
C SER A 132 5.70 16.92 -15.49
N ALA A 133 5.60 17.44 -14.26
CA ALA A 133 5.07 16.71 -13.12
C ALA A 133 3.59 16.30 -13.30
N ARG A 134 2.79 17.12 -13.99
CA ARG A 134 1.37 16.82 -14.29
C ARG A 134 1.20 15.79 -15.40
N GLN A 135 2.15 15.71 -16.33
CA GLN A 135 2.05 14.90 -17.55
C GLN A 135 2.71 13.52 -17.45
N GLN A 136 3.56 13.27 -16.45
CA GLN A 136 4.23 11.98 -16.28
C GLN A 136 3.43 11.00 -15.39
N ASP A 137 3.63 9.71 -15.65
CA ASP A 137 3.18 8.63 -14.77
C ASP A 137 3.86 8.74 -13.39
N LEU A 138 3.26 8.15 -12.35
CA LEU A 138 3.81 8.24 -10.98
C LEU A 138 5.12 7.46 -10.79
N ASN A 139 5.47 6.55 -11.70
CA ASN A 139 6.56 5.58 -11.57
C ASN A 139 7.88 6.18 -11.06
N THR A 140 8.32 7.32 -11.60
CA THR A 140 9.57 7.97 -11.16
C THR A 140 9.52 8.36 -9.68
N TYR A 141 8.42 8.95 -9.22
CA TYR A 141 8.22 9.32 -7.81
C TYR A 141 8.14 8.09 -6.91
N VAL A 142 7.51 7.01 -7.36
CA VAL A 142 7.51 5.73 -6.63
C VAL A 142 8.93 5.22 -6.45
N LEU A 143 9.72 5.20 -7.53
CA LEU A 143 11.11 4.74 -7.49
C LEU A 143 12.00 5.63 -6.61
N ASP A 144 11.73 6.93 -6.54
CA ASP A 144 12.46 7.84 -5.66
C ASP A 144 12.08 7.64 -4.19
N VAL A 145 10.80 7.39 -3.89
CA VAL A 145 10.34 7.10 -2.53
C VAL A 145 10.96 5.80 -2.00
N ILE A 146 10.99 4.71 -2.78
CA ILE A 146 11.56 3.44 -2.29
C ILE A 146 13.05 3.56 -1.95
N LYS A 147 13.81 4.43 -2.64
CA LYS A 147 15.23 4.68 -2.34
C LYS A 147 15.42 5.27 -0.94
N THR A 148 14.45 6.01 -0.41
CA THR A 148 14.52 6.61 0.93
C THR A 148 14.51 5.59 2.07
N TYR A 149 14.13 4.34 1.78
CA TYR A 149 14.21 3.23 2.73
C TYR A 149 15.58 2.52 2.68
N GLY A 150 16.47 2.88 1.76
CA GLY A 150 17.82 2.32 1.68
C GLY A 150 18.62 2.56 2.97
N GLY A 151 19.25 1.50 3.48
CA GLY A 151 20.11 1.56 4.68
C GLY A 151 19.37 1.69 6.02
N GLY A 152 18.03 1.73 6.03
CA GLY A 152 17.25 1.75 7.27
C GLY A 152 16.87 0.35 7.77
N HIS A 153 16.58 0.24 9.07
CA HIS A 153 16.04 -0.97 9.68
C HIS A 153 14.51 -0.88 9.76
N TYR A 154 13.82 -1.81 9.08
CA TYR A 154 12.37 -1.84 8.95
C TYR A 154 11.86 -3.26 9.15
N PRO A 155 11.69 -3.73 10.39
CA PRO A 155 11.38 -5.12 10.66
C PRO A 155 10.04 -5.52 10.03
N TYR A 156 9.95 -6.77 9.58
CA TYR A 156 8.67 -7.31 9.15
C TYR A 156 7.77 -7.57 10.35
N LEU A 157 6.51 -7.14 10.27
CA LEU A 157 5.45 -7.50 11.21
C LEU A 157 4.11 -7.52 10.49
N LEU A 158 3.58 -8.72 10.29
CA LEU A 158 2.20 -8.95 9.91
C LEU A 158 1.33 -9.00 11.15
N ASP A 159 0.47 -8.01 11.31
CA ASP A 159 -0.53 -7.94 12.38
C ASP A 159 -1.93 -7.93 11.76
N THR A 160 -2.90 -8.45 12.50
CA THR A 160 -4.33 -8.43 12.13
C THR A 160 -5.11 -7.34 12.87
N ASN A 161 -4.49 -6.68 13.86
CA ASN A 161 -5.09 -5.58 14.62
C ASN A 161 -4.89 -4.21 13.93
N TYR A 162 -5.57 -4.03 12.80
CA TYR A 162 -5.56 -2.78 12.01
C TYR A 162 -6.13 -1.55 12.74
N ALA A 163 -6.77 -1.72 13.89
CA ALA A 163 -7.17 -0.60 14.74
C ALA A 163 -5.97 0.09 15.40
N SER A 164 -4.88 -0.66 15.63
CA SER A 164 -3.67 -0.18 16.31
C SER A 164 -2.51 0.11 15.36
N TYR A 165 -2.36 -0.67 14.28
CA TYR A 165 -1.23 -0.62 13.38
C TYR A 165 -1.66 -1.10 11.99
N ASN A 166 -1.32 -0.34 10.95
CA ASN A 166 -1.75 -0.60 9.58
C ASN A 166 -0.62 -1.10 8.68
N GLY A 167 0.53 -1.48 9.23
CA GLY A 167 1.64 -1.96 8.41
C GLY A 167 2.51 -0.91 7.76
N VAL A 168 2.34 0.34 8.16
CA VAL A 168 3.07 1.51 7.67
C VAL A 168 4.20 1.85 8.65
N THR A 169 5.29 2.40 8.14
CA THR A 169 6.48 2.72 8.94
C THR A 169 6.34 4.04 9.70
N THR A 170 5.43 4.91 9.25
CA THR A 170 5.08 6.18 9.89
C THR A 170 3.58 6.41 9.80
N ASN A 171 3.01 7.16 10.74
CA ASN A 171 1.61 7.60 10.63
C ASN A 171 1.41 8.33 9.30
N LEU A 172 0.36 7.96 8.59
CA LEU A 172 -0.03 8.59 7.34
C LEU A 172 -1.22 9.49 7.59
N TYR A 173 -1.17 10.69 7.03
CA TYR A 173 -2.21 11.69 7.15
C TYR A 173 -2.74 12.07 5.77
N TYR A 174 -4.04 12.30 5.69
CA TYR A 174 -4.73 12.80 4.50
C TYR A 174 -5.68 13.92 4.92
N GLN A 175 -5.59 15.09 4.27
CA GLN A 175 -6.36 16.29 4.65
C GLN A 175 -6.24 16.65 6.14
N GLY A 176 -5.05 16.43 6.73
CA GLY A 176 -4.78 16.68 8.15
C GLY A 176 -5.33 15.63 9.13
N GLN A 177 -6.07 14.63 8.64
CA GLN A 177 -6.62 13.55 9.45
C GLN A 177 -5.76 12.29 9.36
N LEU A 178 -5.65 11.56 10.48
CA LEU A 178 -4.88 10.32 10.57
C LEU A 178 -5.57 9.20 9.77
N LEU A 179 -4.93 8.75 8.70
CA LEU A 179 -5.44 7.73 7.78
C LEU A 179 -4.95 6.32 8.11
N ALA A 180 -3.66 6.17 8.45
CA ALA A 180 -3.04 4.88 8.77
C ALA A 180 -2.00 5.04 9.88
N LYS A 181 -1.95 4.09 10.81
CA LYS A 181 -1.11 4.11 12.01
C LYS A 181 0.15 3.28 11.83
N ALA A 182 1.29 3.86 12.19
CA ALA A 182 2.51 3.09 12.41
C ALA A 182 2.44 2.29 13.70
N HIS A 183 3.34 1.33 13.83
CA HIS A 183 3.41 0.51 15.04
C HIS A 183 3.69 1.39 16.27
N PRO A 184 2.93 1.24 17.38
CA PRO A 184 3.00 2.15 18.52
C PRO A 184 4.35 2.16 19.25
N SER A 185 5.17 1.11 19.10
CA SER A 185 6.53 1.09 19.66
C SER A 185 7.51 2.02 18.93
N GLY A 186 7.15 2.54 17.75
CA GLY A 186 8.06 3.34 16.93
C GLY A 186 9.16 2.54 16.24
N ASN A 187 9.13 1.20 16.28
CA ASN A 187 10.12 0.33 15.63
C ASN A 187 10.06 0.34 14.09
N ARG A 188 9.12 1.10 13.50
CA ARG A 188 8.94 1.25 12.05
C ARG A 188 8.73 -0.10 11.35
N ALA A 189 8.13 -1.07 12.05
CA ALA A 189 7.77 -2.33 11.43
C ALA A 189 6.79 -2.10 10.28
N SER A 190 6.82 -2.99 9.30
CA SER A 190 5.94 -2.94 8.14
C SER A 190 5.51 -4.33 7.67
N HIS A 191 4.49 -4.35 6.83
CA HIS A 191 4.15 -5.51 6.00
C HIS A 191 3.77 -5.03 4.59
N CYS A 192 3.76 -5.96 3.64
CA CYS A 192 3.62 -5.70 2.21
C CYS A 192 2.54 -4.68 1.81
N VAL A 193 1.31 -4.84 2.29
CA VAL A 193 0.19 -3.99 1.85
C VAL A 193 0.24 -2.58 2.44
N GLY A 194 0.74 -2.45 3.67
CA GLY A 194 0.92 -1.16 4.31
C GLY A 194 2.06 -0.35 3.71
N ILE A 195 3.24 -0.97 3.52
CA ILE A 195 4.38 -0.25 2.96
C ILE A 195 4.15 0.20 1.52
N THR A 196 3.47 -0.61 0.70
CA THR A 196 3.13 -0.22 -0.67
C THR A 196 2.13 0.92 -0.72
N PHE A 197 1.17 0.95 0.20
CA PHE A 197 0.25 2.09 0.35
C PHE A 197 0.97 3.36 0.82
N GLU A 198 1.90 3.25 1.77
CA GLU A 198 2.73 4.37 2.21
C GLU A 198 3.54 4.95 1.04
N VAL A 199 4.17 4.09 0.23
CA VAL A 199 4.91 4.51 -0.96
C VAL A 199 3.99 5.22 -1.95
N PHE A 200 2.81 4.68 -2.22
CA PHE A 200 1.80 5.33 -3.07
C PHE A 200 1.45 6.73 -2.59
N LEU A 201 1.10 6.88 -1.30
CA LEU A 201 0.68 8.16 -0.74
C LEU A 201 1.81 9.19 -0.83
N ARG A 202 3.03 8.81 -0.41
CA ARG A 202 4.21 9.68 -0.43
C ARG A 202 4.60 10.07 -1.86
N ALA A 203 4.49 9.15 -2.82
CA ALA A 203 4.81 9.41 -4.22
C ALA A 203 3.84 10.43 -4.83
N ILE A 204 2.53 10.30 -4.57
CA ILE A 204 1.56 11.29 -5.04
C ILE A 204 1.81 12.65 -4.39
N GLN A 205 2.05 12.70 -3.08
CA GLN A 205 2.37 13.96 -2.39
C GLN A 205 3.63 14.62 -2.99
N ALA A 206 4.68 13.85 -3.27
CA ALA A 206 5.89 14.36 -3.90
C ALA A 206 5.61 14.94 -5.30
N ARG A 207 4.84 14.22 -6.13
CA ARG A 207 4.43 14.72 -7.45
C ARG A 207 3.55 15.96 -7.35
N ASN A 208 2.63 16.00 -6.39
CA ASN A 208 1.75 17.15 -6.18
C ASN A 208 2.55 18.41 -5.84
N ARG A 209 3.53 18.32 -4.93
CA ARG A 209 4.46 19.43 -4.65
C ARG A 209 5.20 19.88 -5.90
N ALA A 210 5.74 18.94 -6.68
CA ALA A 210 6.42 19.24 -7.93
C ALA A 210 5.49 19.88 -8.98
N ALA A 211 4.20 19.54 -8.96
CA ALA A 211 3.15 20.10 -9.82
C ALA A 211 2.53 21.40 -9.29
N GLY A 212 2.99 21.94 -8.17
CA GLY A 212 2.40 23.13 -7.54
C GLY A 212 0.98 22.91 -7.00
N LEU A 213 0.63 21.67 -6.64
CA LEU A 213 -0.65 21.28 -6.06
C LEU A 213 -0.51 21.03 -4.56
N ALA A 214 -1.62 21.10 -3.83
CA ALA A 214 -1.65 20.67 -2.44
C ALA A 214 -1.30 19.17 -2.32
N ASP A 215 -0.57 18.79 -1.27
CA ASP A 215 -0.18 17.41 -0.99
C ASP A 215 -1.37 16.46 -1.04
N SER A 216 -2.53 16.88 -0.51
CA SER A 216 -3.78 16.12 -0.47
C SER A 216 -4.63 16.18 -1.74
N SER A 217 -4.11 16.64 -2.88
CA SER A 217 -4.84 16.65 -4.15
C SER A 217 -4.81 15.27 -4.82
N PHE A 218 -5.87 14.46 -4.62
CA PHE A 218 -5.99 13.12 -5.19
C PHE A 218 -7.30 13.04 -5.97
N ASN A 219 -7.36 13.64 -7.16
CA ASN A 219 -8.55 13.62 -8.02
C ASN A 219 -9.86 14.03 -7.31
N GLY A 220 -9.80 15.03 -6.42
CA GLY A 220 -10.96 15.52 -5.68
C GLY A 220 -11.47 14.58 -4.56
N MET A 221 -10.77 13.49 -4.25
CA MET A 221 -11.16 12.55 -3.21
C MET A 221 -11.32 13.23 -1.83
N SER A 222 -12.45 12.98 -1.18
CA SER A 222 -12.64 13.29 0.23
C SER A 222 -11.82 12.36 1.13
N TYR A 223 -11.79 12.63 2.44
CA TYR A 223 -11.22 11.68 3.40
C TYR A 223 -11.88 10.31 3.33
N ASP A 224 -13.22 10.25 3.25
CA ASP A 224 -13.96 9.00 3.18
C ASP A 224 -13.63 8.21 1.91
N ASP A 225 -13.43 8.90 0.78
CA ASP A 225 -12.96 8.29 -0.46
C ASP A 225 -11.56 7.70 -0.32
N MET A 226 -10.64 8.43 0.34
CA MET A 226 -9.28 7.95 0.58
C MET A 226 -9.25 6.78 1.58
N TYR A 227 -10.13 6.78 2.57
CA TYR A 227 -10.27 5.67 3.49
C TYR A 227 -10.86 4.43 2.80
N ASP A 228 -11.86 4.59 1.93
CA ASP A 228 -12.39 3.49 1.13
C ASP A 228 -11.38 2.97 0.10
N PHE A 229 -10.57 3.87 -0.48
CA PHE A 229 -9.43 3.52 -1.32
C PHE A 229 -8.44 2.65 -0.55
N LEU A 230 -8.04 3.05 0.67
CA LEU A 230 -7.17 2.29 1.56
C LEU A 230 -7.75 0.89 1.83
N LEU A 231 -9.02 0.79 2.21
CA LEU A 231 -9.66 -0.50 2.47
C LEU A 231 -9.72 -1.38 1.22
N THR A 232 -9.91 -0.78 0.05
CA THR A 232 -9.90 -1.49 -1.23
C THR A 232 -8.50 -1.99 -1.57
N TRP A 233 -7.46 -1.16 -1.34
CA TRP A 233 -6.05 -1.53 -1.49
C TRP A 233 -5.68 -2.70 -0.58
N TYR A 234 -6.20 -2.71 0.65
CA TYR A 234 -5.90 -3.72 1.68
C TYR A 234 -6.63 -5.04 1.48
N VAL A 235 -7.44 -5.17 0.42
CA VAL A 235 -8.30 -6.35 0.21
C VAL A 235 -9.31 -6.52 1.38
N ALA A 236 -9.58 -5.45 2.14
CA ALA A 236 -10.36 -5.53 3.38
C ALA A 236 -11.88 -5.67 3.16
N LYS A 237 -12.35 -5.33 1.95
CA LYS A 237 -13.77 -5.30 1.60
C LYS A 237 -14.29 -6.56 0.89
N GLY A 238 -13.44 -7.52 0.56
CA GLY A 238 -13.87 -8.69 -0.20
C GLY A 238 -12.73 -9.44 -0.92
N PRO A 239 -13.07 -10.37 -1.82
CA PRO A 239 -12.07 -11.20 -2.50
C PRO A 239 -11.16 -10.37 -3.39
N LYS A 240 -9.93 -10.84 -3.60
CA LYS A 240 -8.87 -10.11 -4.32
C LYS A 240 -9.29 -9.68 -5.73
N GLN A 241 -10.14 -10.43 -6.41
CA GLN A 241 -10.67 -10.10 -7.74
C GLN A 241 -11.44 -8.77 -7.75
N GLN A 242 -12.11 -8.45 -6.64
CA GLN A 242 -12.96 -7.27 -6.45
C GLN A 242 -12.29 -6.19 -5.59
N CYS A 243 -11.21 -6.55 -4.87
CA CYS A 243 -10.59 -5.72 -3.86
C CYS A 243 -9.08 -5.91 -3.93
N ASN A 244 -8.36 -4.99 -4.55
CA ASN A 244 -6.90 -4.96 -4.57
C ASN A 244 -6.41 -3.57 -5.00
N LEU A 245 -5.10 -3.35 -4.98
CA LEU A 245 -4.49 -2.06 -5.36
C LEU A 245 -4.85 -1.59 -6.78
N ALA A 246 -5.01 -2.50 -7.74
CA ALA A 246 -5.37 -2.15 -9.11
C ALA A 246 -6.83 -1.74 -9.22
N VAL A 247 -7.72 -2.42 -8.48
CA VAL A 247 -9.13 -1.99 -8.35
C VAL A 247 -9.21 -0.61 -7.71
N ALA A 248 -8.45 -0.36 -6.64
CA ALA A 248 -8.46 0.94 -5.96
C ALA A 248 -8.01 2.07 -6.90
N ILE A 249 -6.88 1.90 -7.59
CA ILE A 249 -6.35 2.90 -8.53
C ILE A 249 -7.35 3.21 -9.66
N GLU A 250 -7.98 2.19 -10.23
CA GLU A 250 -8.93 2.34 -11.32
C GLU A 250 -10.25 2.97 -10.86
N LYS A 251 -10.80 2.48 -9.74
CA LYS A 251 -12.09 2.95 -9.18
C LYS A 251 -12.10 4.45 -8.90
N TYR A 252 -10.98 5.00 -8.43
CA TYR A 252 -10.86 6.41 -8.04
C TYR A 252 -10.27 7.30 -9.15
N GLY A 253 -10.17 6.78 -10.38
CA GLY A 253 -9.75 7.57 -11.54
C GLY A 253 -8.29 8.02 -11.50
N LEU A 254 -7.46 7.44 -10.63
CA LEU A 254 -6.04 7.82 -10.50
C LEU A 254 -5.15 7.15 -11.55
N GLY A 255 -5.66 6.17 -12.28
CA GLY A 255 -4.88 5.38 -13.20
C GLY A 255 -5.68 4.24 -13.81
N HIS A 256 -4.97 3.20 -14.24
CA HIS A 256 -5.59 2.04 -14.87
C HIS A 256 -4.89 0.74 -14.50
N ARG A 257 -5.65 -0.34 -14.58
CA ARG A 257 -5.13 -1.70 -14.51
C ARG A 257 -4.36 -2.02 -15.80
N LEU A 258 -3.21 -2.69 -15.66
CA LEU A 258 -2.43 -3.19 -16.78
C LEU A 258 -2.80 -4.65 -17.06
N HIS A 259 -3.39 -4.88 -18.22
CA HIS A 259 -3.71 -6.24 -18.70
C HIS A 259 -2.59 -6.84 -19.54
N ASP A 260 -1.88 -6.01 -20.31
CA ASP A 260 -0.68 -6.42 -21.03
C ASP A 260 0.54 -6.31 -20.11
N TRP A 261 1.13 -7.46 -19.76
CA TRP A 261 2.30 -7.52 -18.89
C TRP A 261 3.52 -6.87 -19.55
N LYS A 262 3.60 -6.83 -20.88
CA LYS A 262 4.71 -6.16 -21.58
C LYS A 262 4.69 -4.65 -21.38
N ALA A 263 3.53 -4.09 -21.04
CA ALA A 263 3.39 -2.66 -20.77
C ALA A 263 3.86 -2.26 -19.35
N ALA A 264 4.14 -3.24 -18.47
CA ALA A 264 4.60 -2.97 -17.11
C ALA A 264 5.97 -2.26 -17.10
N LYS A 265 6.14 -1.32 -16.18
CA LYS A 265 7.34 -0.50 -15.98
C LYS A 265 7.71 -0.51 -14.49
N ALA A 266 8.99 -0.39 -14.20
CA ALA A 266 9.47 -0.21 -12.84
C ALA A 266 8.69 0.92 -12.13
N GLY A 267 8.25 0.70 -10.90
CA GLY A 267 7.42 1.63 -10.14
C GLY A 267 5.90 1.43 -10.31
N ASP A 268 5.46 0.49 -11.15
CA ASP A 268 4.06 0.06 -11.15
C ASP A 268 3.74 -0.67 -9.85
N PHE A 269 2.48 -0.62 -9.43
CA PHE A 269 2.00 -1.36 -8.27
C PHE A 269 1.54 -2.74 -8.72
N ILE A 270 1.92 -3.78 -7.97
CA ILE A 270 1.56 -5.17 -8.27
C ILE A 270 1.02 -5.86 -7.03
N ASP A 271 -0.06 -6.59 -7.19
CA ASP A 271 -0.58 -7.52 -6.19
C ASP A 271 -0.67 -8.91 -6.83
N PHE A 272 -0.12 -9.92 -6.15
CA PHE A 272 -0.15 -11.29 -6.64
C PHE A 272 -0.51 -12.31 -5.56
N SER A 273 -1.01 -13.47 -5.98
CA SER A 273 -1.23 -14.62 -5.09
C SER A 273 -0.25 -15.76 -5.36
N ARG A 274 0.05 -16.52 -4.31
CA ARG A 274 0.85 -17.75 -4.39
C ARG A 274 -0.04 -19.00 -4.39
N THR A 275 0.54 -20.14 -4.76
CA THR A 275 -0.13 -21.45 -4.75
C THR A 275 -0.57 -21.89 -3.35
N ASN A 276 0.09 -21.41 -2.30
CA ASN A 276 -0.30 -21.66 -0.90
C ASN A 276 -1.45 -20.75 -0.40
N GLY A 277 -2.08 -19.96 -1.27
CA GLY A 277 -3.21 -19.10 -0.93
C GLY A 277 -2.82 -17.73 -0.33
N THR A 278 -1.54 -17.46 -0.09
CA THR A 278 -1.09 -16.14 0.39
C THR A 278 -1.11 -15.09 -0.71
N GLY A 279 -1.41 -13.84 -0.36
CA GLY A 279 -1.32 -12.68 -1.25
C GLY A 279 -0.10 -11.82 -0.93
N HIS A 280 0.30 -10.96 -1.86
CA HIS A 280 1.42 -10.05 -1.67
C HIS A 280 1.28 -8.80 -2.53
N ALA A 281 1.27 -7.63 -1.89
CA ALA A 281 1.39 -6.34 -2.56
C ALA A 281 2.86 -5.92 -2.64
N ALA A 282 3.30 -5.41 -3.78
CA ALA A 282 4.66 -4.96 -4.00
C ALA A 282 4.74 -3.81 -5.02
N ILE A 283 5.93 -3.23 -5.13
CA ILE A 283 6.32 -2.34 -6.22
C ILE A 283 7.06 -3.16 -7.27
N PHE A 284 6.54 -3.21 -8.49
CA PHE A 284 7.16 -3.93 -9.58
C PHE A 284 8.47 -3.25 -10.01
N ILE A 285 9.53 -4.03 -10.22
CA ILE A 285 10.82 -3.52 -10.69
C ILE A 285 11.07 -4.00 -12.12
N ASN A 286 11.07 -5.31 -12.35
CA ASN A 286 11.21 -5.86 -13.70
C ASN A 286 10.73 -7.31 -13.77
N TRP A 287 10.44 -7.75 -14.99
CA TRP A 287 10.21 -9.15 -15.30
C TRP A 287 11.53 -9.93 -15.30
N ILE A 288 11.49 -11.16 -14.78
CA ILE A 288 12.55 -12.16 -14.96
C ILE A 288 12.20 -12.97 -16.20
N ARG A 289 13.17 -13.12 -17.10
CA ARG A 289 12.96 -13.77 -18.39
C ARG A 289 13.94 -14.90 -18.63
N ARG A 290 13.45 -15.92 -19.35
CA ARG A 290 14.25 -17.01 -19.92
C ARG A 290 13.74 -17.24 -21.33
N ASP A 291 14.64 -17.22 -22.32
CA ASP A 291 14.31 -17.42 -23.73
C ASP A 291 13.17 -16.52 -24.25
N GLY A 292 13.12 -15.28 -23.74
CA GLY A 292 12.08 -14.30 -24.08
C GLY A 292 10.79 -14.42 -23.27
N GLU A 293 10.53 -15.55 -22.60
CA GLU A 293 9.34 -15.78 -21.80
C GLU A 293 9.44 -15.15 -20.41
N ILE A 294 8.31 -14.67 -19.86
CA ILE A 294 8.26 -14.16 -18.48
C ILE A 294 8.12 -15.35 -17.53
N ILE A 295 9.13 -15.58 -16.71
CA ILE A 295 9.17 -16.72 -15.77
C ILE A 295 9.06 -16.29 -14.30
N GLY A 296 9.11 -15.00 -14.02
CA GLY A 296 9.01 -14.46 -12.68
C GLY A 296 9.10 -12.94 -12.68
N LEU A 297 9.26 -12.36 -11.49
CA LEU A 297 9.42 -10.94 -11.30
C LEU A 297 10.40 -10.62 -10.19
N ARG A 298 11.05 -9.48 -10.35
CA ARG A 298 11.72 -8.76 -9.29
C ARG A 298 10.83 -7.62 -8.83
N TYR A 299 10.72 -7.45 -7.52
CA TYR A 299 9.90 -6.43 -6.89
C TYR A 299 10.57 -5.88 -5.64
N TRP A 300 9.99 -4.81 -5.09
CA TRP A 300 10.34 -4.23 -3.79
C TRP A 300 9.12 -4.28 -2.87
N SER A 301 9.26 -4.79 -1.65
CA SER A 301 8.18 -4.87 -0.66
C SER A 301 8.72 -5.17 0.74
N SER A 302 7.83 -5.49 1.68
CA SER A 302 8.14 -6.00 3.02
C SER A 302 7.54 -7.39 3.23
N GLN A 303 8.36 -8.38 3.57
CA GLN A 303 7.95 -9.76 3.83
C GLN A 303 8.82 -10.46 4.88
N GLU A 304 8.31 -11.58 5.39
CA GLU A 304 9.00 -12.38 6.40
C GLU A 304 10.34 -12.91 5.91
N SER A 305 10.41 -13.47 4.70
CA SER A 305 11.65 -14.07 4.17
C SER A 305 12.75 -13.06 3.86
N THR A 306 12.45 -11.76 3.85
CA THR A 306 13.44 -10.68 3.73
C THR A 306 13.71 -9.99 5.07
N GLY A 307 13.02 -10.40 6.15
CA GLY A 307 13.11 -9.78 7.46
C GLY A 307 12.59 -8.35 7.53
N GLY A 308 11.87 -7.88 6.51
CA GLY A 308 11.48 -6.47 6.39
C GLY A 308 11.46 -5.97 4.95
N ILE A 309 11.69 -4.67 4.79
CA ILE A 309 11.70 -4.00 3.48
C ILE A 309 12.94 -4.39 2.67
N ALA A 310 12.75 -4.98 1.49
CA ALA A 310 13.84 -5.34 0.58
C ALA A 310 13.37 -5.49 -0.87
N TYR A 311 14.35 -5.61 -1.77
CA TYR A 311 14.12 -6.18 -3.10
C TYR A 311 14.08 -7.71 -3.00
N GLN A 312 13.20 -8.34 -3.77
CA GLN A 312 13.08 -9.78 -3.84
C GLN A 312 12.73 -10.24 -5.24
N GLU A 313 13.10 -11.48 -5.54
CA GLU A 313 12.74 -12.19 -6.77
C GLU A 313 11.88 -13.39 -6.43
N GLU A 314 10.80 -13.58 -7.19
CA GLU A 314 9.95 -14.77 -7.11
C GLU A 314 9.51 -15.22 -8.51
N TYR A 315 9.30 -16.53 -8.64
CA TYR A 315 9.02 -17.18 -9.91
C TYR A 315 7.56 -17.62 -10.00
N PHE A 316 7.03 -17.59 -11.23
CA PHE A 316 5.72 -18.14 -11.52
C PHE A 316 5.74 -19.66 -11.39
N ASN A 317 4.62 -20.20 -10.92
CA ASN A 317 4.36 -21.64 -10.84
C ASN A 317 4.22 -22.22 -12.25
N LEU A 318 5.36 -22.51 -12.88
CA LEU A 318 5.47 -23.00 -14.25
C LEU A 318 6.01 -24.43 -14.26
N PRO A 319 5.61 -25.29 -15.22
CA PRO A 319 6.24 -26.59 -15.38
C PRO A 319 7.73 -26.43 -15.73
N SER A 320 8.59 -27.17 -15.05
CA SER A 320 10.00 -27.31 -15.44
C SER A 320 10.16 -28.32 -16.59
N PRO A 321 11.34 -28.42 -17.23
CA PRO A 321 11.59 -29.47 -18.23
C PRO A 321 11.37 -30.90 -17.72
N SER A 322 11.44 -31.11 -16.40
CA SER A 322 11.14 -32.41 -15.75
C SER A 322 9.65 -32.64 -15.45
N GLY A 323 8.78 -31.72 -15.88
CA GLY A 323 7.33 -31.74 -15.61
C GLY A 323 6.94 -31.29 -14.19
N ARG A 324 7.89 -31.18 -13.25
CA ARG A 324 7.62 -30.65 -11.90
C ARG A 324 7.47 -29.12 -11.95
N PRO A 325 6.45 -28.54 -11.31
CA PRO A 325 6.34 -27.08 -11.24
C PRO A 325 7.51 -26.49 -10.44
N TYR A 326 7.99 -25.32 -10.85
CA TYR A 326 8.90 -24.49 -10.08
C TYR A 326 8.26 -23.12 -9.83
N GLY A 327 8.65 -22.43 -8.75
CA GLY A 327 8.04 -21.16 -8.34
C GLY A 327 6.73 -21.34 -7.58
N SER A 328 6.15 -20.22 -7.14
CA SER A 328 4.94 -20.21 -6.31
C SER A 328 3.90 -19.22 -6.77
N ILE A 329 4.23 -18.26 -7.63
CA ILE A 329 3.31 -17.21 -8.03
C ILE A 329 2.31 -17.73 -9.06
N ARG A 330 1.03 -17.48 -8.82
CA ARG A 330 -0.06 -17.82 -9.73
C ARG A 330 -0.20 -16.76 -10.81
N GLN A 331 0.09 -17.09 -12.07
CA GLN A 331 -0.01 -16.16 -13.19
C GLN A 331 -1.44 -15.60 -13.37
N ASP A 332 -2.46 -16.41 -13.11
CA ASP A 332 -3.88 -16.03 -13.18
C ASP A 332 -4.33 -15.09 -12.05
N LYS A 333 -3.45 -14.81 -11.09
CA LYS A 333 -3.71 -13.98 -9.91
C LYS A 333 -2.69 -12.85 -9.78
N VAL A 334 -2.22 -12.30 -10.90
CA VAL A 334 -1.38 -11.10 -10.93
C VAL A 334 -2.23 -9.89 -11.34
N TYR A 335 -2.17 -8.85 -10.52
CA TYR A 335 -2.89 -7.60 -10.72
C TYR A 335 -1.88 -6.46 -10.75
N LEU A 336 -1.72 -5.83 -11.91
CA LEU A 336 -0.83 -4.68 -12.10
C LEU A 336 -1.65 -3.41 -12.29
N ALA A 337 -1.16 -2.29 -11.76
CA ALA A 337 -1.72 -0.99 -12.04
C ALA A 337 -0.67 0.10 -12.11
N ARG A 338 -0.97 1.09 -12.94
CA ARG A 338 -0.19 2.31 -13.08
C ARG A 338 -1.04 3.51 -12.68
N VAL A 339 -0.52 4.32 -11.77
CA VAL A 339 -1.06 5.66 -11.51
C VAL A 339 -0.60 6.58 -12.64
N GLY A 340 -1.57 7.10 -13.38
CA GLY A 340 -1.32 7.88 -14.59
C GLY A 340 -0.97 9.34 -14.30
N PRO A 341 -0.81 10.15 -15.38
CA PRO A 341 -0.65 11.58 -15.29
C PRO A 341 -1.87 12.25 -14.65
N ILE A 342 -1.65 13.37 -13.96
CA ILE A 342 -2.72 14.14 -13.31
C ILE A 342 -3.75 14.61 -14.34
N ASP A 343 -3.30 15.07 -15.50
CA ASP A 343 -4.17 15.57 -16.58
C ASP A 343 -5.00 14.46 -17.27
N LYS A 344 -4.80 13.20 -16.87
CA LYS A 344 -5.54 12.03 -17.37
C LYS A 344 -6.43 11.38 -16.31
N TYR A 345 -6.55 11.99 -15.13
CA TYR A 345 -7.49 11.55 -14.12
C TYR A 345 -8.92 11.67 -14.62
N ARG A 346 -9.80 10.79 -14.14
CA ARG A 346 -11.18 10.64 -14.63
C ARG A 346 -12.21 10.88 -13.55
#